data_AF-A0A926ASC7-F1
#
_entry.id   AF-A0A926ASC7-F1
#
_cell.length_a   1.000
_cell.length_b   1.000
_cell.length_c   1.000
_cell.angle_alpha   90.00
_cell.angle_beta   90.00
_cell.angle_gamma   90.00
#
_symmetry.space_group_name_H-M   'P 1'
#
loop_
_entity.id
_entity.type
_entity.pdbx_description
1 polymer ?
#
loop_
_entity_poly.entity_id
_entity_poly.type
_entity_poly.pdbx_seq_one_letter_code
_entity_poly.pdbx_strand_id
1 'polypeptide(L)'
;MFDDKSIQEIRNGNEQLLTGVYRTYRDEFIRWANRHYQCQEEIAKDIYQVSIVIFYENIMSGKLTELKSSVKTYLFAIGKNKILEQHVALKKQEKVQENFIYEPIEHIPAEDREEIFLGLEKALGELGEPCKTLLELYYYKNYSIDQIAGALGYKGNDSAKTQKYKCLNRLKKILAEQNFSLNKN
;
A
#
# COMPACT_ATOMS: atom_id res chain seq x y z
N MET A 1 -2.73 30.83 -22.13
CA MET A 1 -1.65 29.84 -21.96
C MET A 1 -1.20 29.95 -20.52
N PHE A 2 -1.12 28.85 -19.78
CA PHE A 2 -0.68 28.92 -18.38
C PHE A 2 0.83 29.20 -18.34
N ASP A 3 1.22 30.23 -17.60
CA ASP A 3 2.57 30.80 -17.59
C ASP A 3 2.96 31.31 -16.19
N ASP A 4 4.13 31.94 -16.07
CA ASP A 4 4.65 32.43 -14.79
C ASP A 4 3.78 33.53 -14.17
N LYS A 5 3.07 34.31 -15.00
CA LYS A 5 2.09 35.29 -14.51
C LYS A 5 0.88 34.58 -13.88
N SER A 6 0.44 33.47 -14.47
CA SER A 6 -0.61 32.61 -13.94
C SER A 6 -0.27 32.06 -12.55
N ILE A 7 1.00 31.76 -12.27
CA ILE A 7 1.48 31.34 -10.93
C ILE A 7 1.27 32.44 -9.90
N GLN A 8 1.61 33.70 -10.23
CA GLN A 8 1.43 34.83 -9.32
C GLN A 8 -0.05 35.12 -9.06
N GLU A 9 -0.91 35.00 -10.07
CA GLU A 9 -2.35 35.17 -9.90
C GLU A 9 -2.95 34.12 -8.97
N ILE A 10 -2.50 32.86 -9.06
CA ILE A 10 -2.92 31.80 -8.13
C ILE A 10 -2.46 32.11 -6.70
N ARG A 11 -1.21 32.57 -6.51
CA ARG A 11 -0.72 32.99 -5.18
C ARG A 11 -1.55 34.11 -4.56
N ASN A 12 -2.08 34.99 -5.40
CA ASN A 12 -2.96 36.09 -4.98
C ASN A 12 -4.43 35.66 -4.79
N GLY A 13 -4.73 34.36 -4.82
CA GLY A 13 -6.05 33.81 -4.53
C GLY A 13 -6.95 33.56 -5.75
N ASN A 14 -6.44 33.67 -6.98
CA ASN A 14 -7.23 33.38 -8.18
C ASN A 14 -7.31 31.87 -8.48
N GLU A 15 -8.21 31.18 -7.78
CA GLU A 15 -8.42 29.73 -7.93
C GLU A 15 -9.09 29.33 -9.27
N GLN A 16 -9.65 30.29 -10.02
CA GLN A 16 -10.30 29.98 -11.31
C GLN A 16 -9.30 29.45 -12.34
N LEU A 17 -8.05 29.93 -12.30
CA LEU A 17 -6.98 29.42 -13.15
C LEU A 17 -6.68 27.95 -12.85
N LEU A 18 -6.65 27.57 -11.58
CA LEU A 18 -6.44 26.18 -11.15
C LEU A 18 -7.57 25.28 -11.64
N THR A 19 -8.82 25.76 -11.54
CA THR A 19 -10.00 25.06 -12.06
C THR A 19 -9.92 24.87 -13.58
N GLY A 20 -9.45 25.88 -14.30
CA GLY A 20 -9.21 25.80 -15.74
C GLY A 20 -8.20 24.70 -16.08
N VAL A 21 -7.03 24.71 -15.42
CA VAL A 21 -5.99 23.69 -15.58
C VAL A 21 -6.53 22.30 -15.29
N TYR A 22 -7.27 22.13 -14.18
CA TYR A 22 -7.90 20.86 -13.83
C TYR A 22 -8.75 20.33 -14.98
N ARG A 23 -9.70 21.13 -15.47
CA ARG A 23 -10.64 20.71 -16.54
C ARG A 23 -9.94 20.43 -17.87
N THR A 24 -8.93 21.22 -18.23
CA THR A 24 -8.23 21.08 -19.51
C THR A 24 -7.49 19.75 -19.64
N TYR A 25 -6.79 19.29 -18.59
CA TYR A 25 -5.90 18.14 -18.71
C TYR A 25 -6.41 16.85 -18.07
N ARG A 26 -7.56 16.87 -17.37
CA ARG A 26 -8.10 15.71 -16.66
C ARG A 26 -8.27 14.48 -17.54
N ASP A 27 -9.08 14.60 -18.59
CA ASP A 27 -9.43 13.43 -19.41
C ASP A 27 -8.23 12.94 -20.22
N GLU A 28 -7.32 13.84 -20.57
CA GLU A 28 -6.06 13.47 -21.21
C GLU A 28 -5.14 12.72 -20.25
N PHE A 29 -5.03 13.18 -19.00
CA PHE A 29 -4.25 12.50 -17.97
C PHE A 29 -4.78 11.09 -17.71
N ILE A 30 -6.10 10.92 -17.59
CA ILE A 30 -6.74 9.61 -17.36
C ILE A 30 -6.41 8.65 -18.53
N ARG A 31 -6.57 9.10 -19.78
CA ARG A 31 -6.22 8.28 -20.95
C ARG A 31 -4.74 7.93 -21.00
N TRP A 32 -3.87 8.87 -20.67
CA TRP A 32 -2.42 8.67 -20.63
C TRP A 32 -2.02 7.68 -19.53
N ALA A 33 -2.58 7.81 -18.32
CA ALA A 33 -2.33 6.93 -17.19
C ALA A 33 -2.77 5.49 -17.50
N ASN A 34 -3.95 5.33 -18.10
CA ASN A 34 -4.43 4.03 -18.53
C ASN A 34 -3.53 3.40 -19.62
N ARG A 35 -3.19 4.16 -20.67
CA ARG A 35 -2.39 3.65 -21.80
C ARG A 35 -0.97 3.24 -21.39
N HIS A 36 -0.31 4.04 -20.55
CA HIS A 36 1.11 3.85 -20.25
C HIS A 36 1.37 3.02 -18.99
N TYR A 37 0.40 2.96 -18.08
CA TYR A 37 0.56 2.32 -16.78
C TYR A 37 -0.57 1.37 -16.41
N GLN A 38 -1.53 1.12 -17.31
CA GLN A 38 -2.70 0.26 -17.02
C GLN A 38 -3.49 0.72 -15.79
N CYS A 39 -3.38 2.01 -15.45
CA CYS A 39 -4.09 2.59 -14.31
C CYS A 39 -5.60 2.59 -14.60
N GLN A 40 -6.39 2.10 -13.65
CA GLN A 40 -7.84 2.14 -13.73
C GLN A 40 -8.34 3.59 -13.69
N GLU A 41 -9.47 3.85 -14.33
CA GLU A 41 -10.00 5.19 -14.51
C GLU A 41 -10.26 5.93 -13.19
N GLU A 42 -10.94 5.28 -12.23
CA GLU A 42 -11.24 5.89 -10.93
C GLU A 42 -9.96 6.24 -10.16
N ILE A 43 -8.99 5.33 -10.16
CA ILE A 43 -7.67 5.57 -9.55
C ILE A 43 -6.96 6.74 -10.25
N ALA A 44 -7.02 6.81 -11.59
CA ALA A 44 -6.41 7.90 -12.34
C ALA A 44 -7.07 9.26 -12.04
N LYS A 45 -8.38 9.28 -11.78
CA LYS A 45 -9.12 10.49 -11.35
C LYS A 45 -8.59 10.98 -9.99
N ASP A 46 -8.46 10.07 -9.03
CA ASP A 46 -7.96 10.40 -7.68
C ASP A 46 -6.51 10.90 -7.73
N ILE A 47 -5.65 10.20 -8.49
CA ILE A 47 -4.26 10.62 -8.67
C ILE A 47 -4.17 12.00 -9.33
N TYR A 48 -5.04 12.29 -10.29
CA TYR A 48 -5.06 13.60 -10.93
C TYR A 48 -5.48 14.71 -9.97
N GLN A 49 -6.48 14.47 -9.12
CA GLN A 49 -6.87 15.40 -8.06
C GLN A 49 -5.71 15.67 -7.11
N VAL A 50 -5.05 14.62 -6.62
CA VAL A 50 -3.85 14.73 -5.78
C VAL A 50 -2.74 15.51 -6.50
N SER A 51 -2.55 15.28 -7.80
CA SER A 51 -1.54 15.99 -8.59
C SER A 51 -1.81 17.50 -8.67
N ILE A 52 -3.09 17.89 -8.77
CA ILE A 52 -3.53 19.28 -8.79
C ILE A 52 -3.37 19.95 -7.41
N VAL A 53 -3.66 19.21 -6.32
CA VAL A 53 -3.42 19.69 -4.95
C VAL A 53 -1.92 19.93 -4.74
N ILE A 54 -1.06 18.95 -5.08
CA ILE A 54 0.40 19.10 -4.96
C ILE A 54 0.92 20.25 -5.82
N PHE A 55 0.37 20.42 -7.02
CA PHE A 55 0.71 21.54 -7.89
C PHE A 55 0.38 22.88 -7.23
N TYR A 56 -0.82 23.02 -6.68
CA TYR A 56 -1.23 24.21 -5.93
C TYR A 56 -0.35 24.46 -4.69
N GLU A 57 -0.08 23.44 -3.88
CA GLU A 57 0.80 23.53 -2.72
C GLU A 57 2.23 23.96 -3.11
N ASN A 58 2.76 23.44 -4.21
CA ASN A 58 4.07 23.84 -4.71
C ASN A 58 4.09 25.32 -5.13
N ILE A 59 2.99 25.84 -5.70
CA ILE A 59 2.85 27.27 -6.00
C ILE A 59 2.83 28.09 -4.70
N MET A 60 1.97 27.74 -3.76
CA MET A 60 1.75 28.51 -2.52
C MET A 60 2.97 28.50 -1.61
N SER A 61 3.70 27.38 -1.54
CA SER A 61 4.90 27.23 -0.70
C SER A 61 6.15 27.92 -1.27
N GLY A 62 6.09 28.48 -2.49
CA GLY A 62 7.27 29.05 -3.12
C GLY A 62 8.14 28.04 -3.88
N LYS A 63 7.82 26.74 -3.84
CA LYS A 63 8.60 25.69 -4.51
C LYS A 63 8.50 25.72 -6.03
N LEU A 64 7.37 26.19 -6.56
CA LEU A 64 7.17 26.47 -7.97
C LEU A 64 7.04 27.99 -8.17
N THR A 65 8.08 28.61 -8.72
CA THR A 65 8.15 30.05 -9.02
C THR A 65 8.10 30.33 -10.51
N GLU A 66 8.56 29.39 -11.34
CA GLU A 66 8.65 29.49 -12.79
C GLU A 66 8.37 28.12 -13.42
N LEU A 67 7.79 28.12 -14.62
CA LEU A 67 7.55 26.90 -15.40
C LEU A 67 8.71 26.64 -16.37
N LYS A 68 9.59 25.71 -16.01
CA LYS A 68 10.65 25.18 -16.89
C LYS A 68 10.13 24.25 -18.00
N SER A 69 8.86 23.84 -17.91
CA SER A 69 8.17 22.98 -18.86
C SER A 69 6.71 23.40 -18.92
N SER A 70 5.95 22.87 -19.89
CA SER A 70 4.51 23.10 -19.90
C SER A 70 3.85 22.63 -18.59
N VAL A 71 2.76 23.30 -18.18
CA VAL A 71 1.95 22.91 -17.01
C VAL A 71 1.51 21.44 -17.09
N LYS A 72 1.18 20.98 -18.30
CA LYS A 72 0.83 19.58 -18.58
C LYS A 72 1.97 18.64 -18.20
N THR A 73 3.19 18.92 -18.69
CA THR A 73 4.38 18.10 -18.39
C THR A 73 4.61 18.01 -16.88
N TYR A 74 4.46 19.13 -16.18
CA TYR A 74 4.64 19.20 -14.74
C TYR A 74 3.61 18.34 -13.99
N LEU A 75 2.32 18.49 -14.33
CA LEU A 75 1.24 17.70 -13.72
C LEU A 75 1.39 16.20 -14.00
N PHE A 76 1.74 15.84 -15.23
CA PHE A 76 1.93 14.44 -15.62
C PHE A 76 3.15 13.83 -14.92
N ALA A 77 4.19 14.62 -14.64
CA ALA A 77 5.33 14.16 -13.86
C ALA A 77 4.95 13.87 -12.39
N ILE A 78 4.12 14.72 -11.76
CA ILE A 78 3.59 14.45 -10.41
C ILE A 78 2.75 13.17 -10.42
N GLY A 79 1.79 13.08 -11.34
CA GLY A 79 0.90 11.94 -11.45
C GLY A 79 1.64 10.64 -11.77
N LYS A 80 2.66 10.67 -12.62
CA LYS A 80 3.56 9.54 -12.88
C LYS A 80 4.15 9.00 -11.57
N ASN A 81 4.73 9.88 -10.75
CA ASN A 81 5.35 9.47 -9.50
C ASN A 81 4.32 8.82 -8.57
N LYS A 82 3.09 9.37 -8.50
CA LYS A 82 2.00 8.80 -7.69
C LYS A 82 1.52 7.43 -8.18
N ILE A 83 1.39 7.22 -9.49
CA ILE A 83 1.06 5.91 -10.07
C ILE A 83 2.15 4.89 -9.70
N LEU A 84 3.43 5.27 -9.83
CA LEU A 84 4.55 4.39 -9.50
C LEU A 84 4.60 4.06 -8.01
N GLU A 85 4.36 5.03 -7.12
CA GLU A 85 4.23 4.81 -5.68
C GLU A 85 3.14 3.78 -5.37
N GLN A 86 1.98 3.89 -6.02
CA GLN A 86 0.87 2.94 -5.85
C GLN A 86 1.24 1.54 -6.38
N HIS A 87 1.87 1.43 -7.55
CA HIS A 87 2.32 0.14 -8.08
C HIS A 87 3.33 -0.55 -7.16
N VAL A 88 4.25 0.21 -6.55
CA VAL A 88 5.18 -0.34 -5.57
C VAL A 88 4.46 -0.82 -4.31
N ALA A 89 3.46 -0.06 -3.84
CA ALA A 89 2.63 -0.45 -2.70
C ALA A 89 1.81 -1.73 -2.99
N LEU A 90 1.17 -1.81 -4.16
CA LEU A 90 0.41 -2.97 -4.61
C LEU A 90 1.31 -4.21 -4.74
N LYS A 91 2.48 -4.10 -5.37
CA LYS A 91 3.44 -5.22 -5.45
C LYS A 91 3.93 -5.69 -4.08
N LYS A 92 4.03 -4.78 -3.11
CA LYS A 92 4.37 -5.13 -1.73
C LYS A 92 3.21 -5.87 -1.04
N GLN A 93 1.97 -5.52 -1.36
CA GLN A 93 0.76 -6.22 -0.88
C GLN A 93 0.56 -7.57 -1.57
N GLU A 94 0.74 -7.67 -2.88
CA GLU A 94 0.65 -8.92 -3.65
C GLU A 94 1.67 -9.96 -3.16
N LYS A 95 2.91 -9.55 -2.88
CA LYS A 95 3.91 -10.45 -2.24
C LYS A 95 3.49 -10.96 -0.85
N VAL A 96 2.60 -10.24 -0.16
CA VAL A 96 2.02 -10.69 1.12
C VAL A 96 0.82 -11.60 0.86
N GLN A 97 0.02 -11.33 -0.18
CA GLN A 97 -1.20 -12.07 -0.53
C GLN A 97 -0.97 -13.39 -1.30
N GLU A 98 0.08 -13.53 -2.12
CA GLU A 98 0.41 -14.79 -2.81
C GLU A 98 0.64 -15.99 -1.85
N ASN A 99 0.72 -15.75 -0.53
CA ASN A 99 0.88 -16.78 0.48
C ASN A 99 -0.41 -17.12 1.27
N PHE A 100 -1.54 -16.44 1.01
CA PHE A 100 -2.81 -16.64 1.71
C PHE A 100 -4.01 -16.36 0.80
N ILE A 101 -4.77 -17.39 0.43
CA ILE A 101 -6.13 -17.24 -0.07
C ILE A 101 -6.98 -16.81 1.13
N TYR A 102 -7.49 -15.58 1.11
CA TYR A 102 -8.31 -15.04 2.19
C TYR A 102 -9.78 -15.35 1.89
N GLU A 103 -10.36 -16.32 2.60
CA GLU A 103 -11.82 -16.39 2.71
C GLU A 103 -12.27 -15.39 3.79
N PRO A 104 -13.22 -14.49 3.49
CA PRO A 104 -13.75 -13.58 4.50
C PRO A 104 -14.35 -14.36 5.67
N ILE A 105 -13.84 -14.09 6.89
CA ILE A 105 -14.26 -14.75 8.15
C ILE A 105 -15.77 -14.63 8.41
N GLU A 106 -16.44 -13.65 7.79
CA GLU A 106 -17.90 -13.46 7.87
C GLU A 106 -18.70 -14.62 7.27
N HIS A 107 -18.12 -15.39 6.34
CA HIS A 107 -18.76 -16.57 5.75
C HIS A 107 -18.55 -17.87 6.54
N ILE A 108 -17.75 -17.84 7.61
CA ILE A 108 -17.49 -19.00 8.47
C ILE A 108 -18.57 -19.04 9.58
N PRO A 109 -19.32 -20.15 9.76
CA PRO A 109 -20.24 -20.33 10.89
C PRO A 109 -19.57 -20.05 12.25
N ALA A 110 -20.34 -19.55 13.23
CA ALA A 110 -19.77 -19.18 14.54
C ALA A 110 -19.12 -20.37 15.27
N GLU A 111 -19.71 -21.57 15.12
CA GLU A 111 -19.20 -22.82 15.69
C GLU A 111 -17.85 -23.20 15.07
N ASP A 112 -17.71 -23.09 13.75
CA ASP A 112 -16.46 -23.34 13.03
C ASP A 112 -15.38 -22.32 13.40
N ARG A 113 -15.75 -21.07 13.72
CA ARG A 113 -14.80 -20.05 14.19
C ARG A 113 -14.17 -20.43 15.53
N GLU A 114 -14.96 -20.91 16.48
CA GLU A 114 -14.45 -21.31 17.81
C GLU A 114 -13.48 -22.50 17.68
N GLU A 115 -13.81 -23.48 16.84
CA GLU A 115 -12.92 -24.62 16.54
C GLU A 115 -11.60 -24.15 15.89
N ILE A 116 -11.67 -23.25 14.90
CA ILE A 116 -10.47 -22.67 14.25
C ILE A 116 -9.61 -21.90 15.26
N PHE A 117 -10.21 -21.12 16.15
CA PHE A 117 -9.48 -20.35 17.16
C PHE A 117 -8.77 -21.26 18.16
N LEU A 118 -9.45 -22.30 18.68
CA LEU A 118 -8.87 -23.29 19.58
C LEU A 118 -7.71 -24.05 18.90
N GLY A 119 -7.89 -24.40 17.63
CA GLY A 119 -6.84 -25.02 16.82
C GLY A 119 -5.60 -24.15 16.66
N LEU A 120 -5.80 -22.87 16.33
CA LEU A 120 -4.72 -21.92 16.19
C LEU A 120 -3.98 -21.69 17.51
N GLU A 121 -4.69 -21.57 18.63
CA GLU A 121 -4.09 -21.41 19.95
C GLU A 121 -3.22 -22.61 20.32
N LYS A 122 -3.72 -23.83 20.11
CA LYS A 122 -2.96 -25.06 20.32
C LYS A 122 -1.73 -25.13 19.43
N ALA A 123 -1.88 -24.84 18.13
CA ALA A 123 -0.78 -24.88 17.17
C ALA A 123 0.30 -23.83 17.48
N LEU A 124 -0.08 -22.63 17.95
CA LEU A 124 0.86 -21.62 18.44
C LEU A 124 1.57 -22.06 19.72
N GLY A 125 0.88 -22.78 20.60
CA GLY A 125 1.48 -23.43 21.78
C GLY A 125 2.56 -24.44 21.39
N GLU A 126 2.26 -25.34 20.44
CA GLU A 126 3.21 -26.36 19.93
C GLU A 126 4.37 -25.75 19.12
N LEU A 127 4.14 -24.59 18.49
CA LEU A 127 5.18 -23.87 17.76
C LEU A 127 6.29 -23.39 18.71
N GLY A 128 5.93 -22.93 19.91
CA GLY A 128 6.84 -22.51 20.96
C GLY A 128 7.67 -21.26 20.65
N GLU A 129 8.50 -20.85 21.60
CA GLU A 129 9.38 -19.69 21.47
C GLU A 129 10.69 -20.01 20.72
N PRO A 130 11.29 -19.06 19.98
CA PRO A 130 10.85 -17.67 19.80
C PRO A 130 9.81 -17.48 18.67
N CYS A 131 9.35 -18.56 18.05
CA CYS A 131 8.49 -18.50 16.86
C CYS A 131 7.10 -17.94 17.16
N LYS A 132 6.51 -18.31 18.29
CA LYS A 132 5.22 -17.78 18.74
C LYS A 132 5.29 -16.26 18.91
N THR A 133 6.20 -15.76 19.74
CA THR A 133 6.37 -14.30 19.94
C THR A 133 6.68 -13.58 18.63
N LEU A 134 7.51 -14.16 17.76
CA LEU A 134 7.82 -13.58 16.46
C LEU A 134 6.55 -13.35 15.62
N LEU A 135 5.70 -14.38 15.49
CA LEU A 135 4.48 -14.29 14.69
C LEU A 135 3.45 -13.34 15.34
N GLU A 136 3.32 -13.34 16.67
CA GLU A 136 2.46 -12.41 17.40
C GLU A 136 2.89 -10.95 17.19
N LEU A 137 4.19 -10.65 17.32
CA LEU A 137 4.72 -9.30 17.09
C LEU A 137 4.45 -8.85 15.66
N TYR A 138 4.61 -9.73 14.68
CA TYR A 138 4.41 -9.39 13.27
C TYR A 138 2.93 -9.22 12.91
N TYR A 139 2.08 -10.23 13.18
CA TYR A 139 0.71 -10.27 12.68
C TYR A 139 -0.31 -9.63 13.62
N TYR A 140 -0.10 -9.71 14.94
CA TYR A 140 -1.05 -9.18 15.92
C TYR A 140 -0.66 -7.78 16.39
N LYS A 141 0.63 -7.53 16.62
CA LYS A 141 1.13 -6.21 17.08
C LYS A 141 1.59 -5.30 15.94
N ASN A 142 1.63 -5.76 14.70
CA ASN A 142 2.06 -4.99 13.51
C ASN A 142 3.48 -4.40 13.63
N TYR A 143 4.41 -5.08 14.29
CA TYR A 143 5.80 -4.61 14.38
C TYR A 143 6.50 -4.78 13.03
N SER A 144 7.33 -3.80 12.69
CA SER A 144 8.27 -3.94 11.56
C SER A 144 9.31 -5.04 11.84
N ILE A 145 9.88 -5.61 10.78
CA ILE A 145 10.94 -6.63 10.90
C ILE A 145 12.12 -6.11 11.73
N ASP A 146 12.43 -4.83 11.63
CA ASP A 146 13.53 -4.17 12.33
C ASP A 146 13.26 -4.11 13.83
N GLN A 147 12.03 -3.74 14.21
CA GLN A 147 11.59 -3.77 15.61
C GLN A 147 11.61 -5.20 16.16
N ILE A 148 11.19 -6.19 15.37
CA ILE A 148 11.22 -7.62 15.76
C ILE A 148 12.67 -8.11 15.90
N ALA A 149 13.56 -7.70 15.00
CA ALA A 149 14.98 -8.06 15.06
C ALA A 149 15.62 -7.56 16.36
N GLY A 150 15.34 -6.31 16.74
CA GLY A 150 15.78 -5.76 18.02
C GLY A 150 15.14 -6.45 19.22
N ALA A 151 13.83 -6.66 19.21
CA ALA A 151 13.09 -7.25 20.32
C ALA A 151 13.50 -8.70 20.62
N LEU A 152 13.82 -9.49 19.58
CA LEU A 152 14.16 -10.90 19.70
C LEU A 152 15.67 -11.19 19.57
N GLY A 153 16.50 -10.15 19.50
CA GLY A 153 17.96 -10.29 19.46
C GLY A 153 18.52 -10.94 18.18
N TYR A 154 17.83 -10.80 17.05
CA TYR A 154 18.36 -11.28 15.77
C TYR A 154 19.49 -10.39 15.27
N LYS A 155 20.49 -10.98 14.61
CA LYS A 155 21.68 -10.27 14.08
C LYS A 155 21.37 -9.20 13.03
N GLY A 156 20.16 -9.20 12.48
CA GLY A 156 19.69 -8.21 11.51
C GLY A 156 18.37 -8.60 10.87
N ASN A 157 17.84 -7.68 10.05
CA ASN A 157 16.52 -7.79 9.44
C ASN A 157 16.35 -9.06 8.59
N ASP A 158 17.39 -9.49 7.88
CA ASP A 158 17.31 -10.68 7.03
C ASP A 158 17.24 -11.97 7.86
N SER A 159 17.94 -12.03 8.99
CA SER A 159 17.79 -13.14 9.94
C SER A 159 16.36 -13.22 10.49
N ALA A 160 15.77 -12.08 10.85
CA ALA A 160 14.39 -12.02 11.34
C ALA A 160 13.37 -12.41 10.25
N LYS A 161 13.55 -11.97 9.00
CA LYS A 161 12.70 -12.39 7.86
C LYS A 161 12.79 -13.89 7.60
N THR A 162 14.00 -14.45 7.52
CA THR A 162 14.19 -15.87 7.30
C THR A 162 13.59 -16.68 8.45
N GLN A 163 13.76 -16.23 9.68
CA GLN A 163 13.17 -16.90 10.84
C GLN A 163 11.64 -16.83 10.82
N LYS A 164 11.05 -15.67 10.47
CA LYS A 164 9.60 -15.53 10.27
C LYS A 164 9.07 -16.56 9.29
N TYR A 165 9.73 -16.68 8.14
CA TYR A 165 9.34 -17.63 7.09
C TYR A 165 9.39 -19.08 7.61
N LYS A 166 10.45 -19.47 8.31
CA LYS A 166 10.58 -20.81 8.93
C LYS A 166 9.50 -21.07 9.97
N CYS A 167 9.25 -20.11 10.86
CA CYS A 167 8.21 -20.22 11.89
C CYS A 167 6.82 -20.38 11.27
N LEU A 168 6.51 -19.59 10.23
CA LEU A 168 5.23 -19.67 9.53
C LEU A 168 5.03 -21.03 8.85
N ASN A 169 6.05 -21.54 8.16
CA ASN A 169 5.98 -22.87 7.53
C ASN A 169 5.81 -23.99 8.55
N ARG A 170 6.46 -23.88 9.71
CA ARG A 170 6.28 -24.85 10.80
C ARG A 170 4.87 -24.79 11.37
N LEU A 171 4.30 -23.59 11.54
CA LEU A 171 2.91 -23.41 11.97
C LEU A 171 1.92 -24.04 10.96
N LYS A 172 2.13 -23.80 9.66
CA LYS A 172 1.33 -24.44 8.59
C LYS A 172 1.39 -25.97 8.68
N LYS A 173 2.58 -26.53 8.94
CA LYS A 173 2.76 -27.98 9.10
C LYS A 173 2.01 -28.53 10.31
N ILE A 174 2.08 -27.86 11.47
CA ILE A 174 1.35 -28.25 12.68
C ILE A 174 -0.16 -28.24 12.43
N LEU A 175 -0.68 -27.19 11.81
CA LEU A 175 -2.11 -27.09 11.48
C LEU A 175 -2.57 -28.19 10.51
N ALA A 176 -1.74 -28.53 9.52
CA ALA A 176 -2.03 -29.61 8.58
C ALA A 176 -2.03 -31.00 9.26
N GLU A 177 -1.10 -31.26 10.17
CA GLU A 177 -1.02 -32.53 10.93
C GLU A 177 -2.19 -32.69 11.91
N GLN A 178 -2.73 -31.58 12.42
CA GLN A 178 -3.90 -31.58 13.31
C GLN A 178 -5.25 -31.74 12.56
N ASN A 179 -5.25 -32.00 11.24
CA ASN A 179 -6.44 -32.12 10.39
C ASN A 179 -7.40 -30.92 10.46
N PHE A 180 -6.89 -29.71 10.72
CA PHE A 180 -7.69 -28.49 10.53
C PHE A 180 -7.93 -28.31 9.04
N SER A 181 -9.06 -28.82 8.58
CA SER A 181 -9.49 -28.73 7.19
C SER A 181 -9.94 -27.30 6.91
N LEU A 182 -9.01 -26.45 6.50
CA LEU A 182 -9.32 -25.24 5.72
C LEU A 182 -9.72 -25.58 4.27
N ASN A 183 -9.96 -26.87 3.96
CA ASN A 183 -10.53 -27.36 2.72
C ASN A 183 -11.68 -28.32 3.05
N LYS A 184 -12.86 -27.77 3.33
CA LYS A 184 -14.13 -28.47 3.06
C LYS A 184 -14.89 -27.67 2.01
N ASN A 185 -14.48 -27.84 0.75
CA ASN A 185 -15.29 -28.05 -0.47
C ASN A 185 -14.44 -27.83 -1.71
#